data_AF-A0A4U0P778-F1
#
_entry.id   AF-A0A4U0P778-F1
#
_cell.length_a   1.000
_cell.length_b   1.000
_cell.length_c   1.000
_cell.angle_alpha   90.00
_cell.angle_beta   90.00
_cell.angle_gamma   90.00
#
_symmetry.space_group_name_H-M   'P 1'
#
loop_
_entity.id
_entity.type
_entity.pdbx_description
1 polymer ?
#
loop_
_entity_poly.entity_id
_entity_poly.type
_entity_poly.pdbx_seq_one_letter_code
_entity_poly.pdbx_strand_id
1 'polypeptide(L)'
;MKKRIVFLFLLFISVGYSYAQQNDLNYPLTNMTNASIKGDSETLIKYTSPRLIKVMGGNSNALKLFKEVYSSMLQTGVSIDSIVNYTKGPIYNIGQLRYLQIPQIIIMNTKEEGKKLIGHGLLLALNETGKGPWTFLDYGNLNQQQVDILLPEFKGVVDLVNRPETKPILVDNTEVDNLVNEVLKTLDKMLNP
;
A
#
# COMPACT_ATOMS: atom_id res chain seq x y z
N MET A 1 -14.23 24.20 -59.42
CA MET A 1 -15.14 23.93 -58.28
C MET A 1 -14.38 23.16 -57.22
N LYS A 2 -14.66 23.47 -55.95
CA LYS A 2 -13.78 23.32 -54.78
C LYS A 2 -13.50 21.85 -54.41
N LYS A 3 -12.20 21.50 -54.30
CA LYS A 3 -11.72 20.31 -53.59
C LYS A 3 -12.12 20.45 -52.11
N ARG A 4 -13.06 19.62 -51.64
CA ARG A 4 -13.34 19.45 -50.21
C ARG A 4 -12.82 18.08 -49.81
N ILE A 5 -11.54 18.02 -49.50
CA ILE A 5 -10.97 16.89 -48.77
C ILE A 5 -11.50 17.03 -47.34
N VAL A 6 -12.50 16.22 -47.00
CA VAL A 6 -12.94 16.03 -45.62
C VAL A 6 -11.89 15.13 -44.97
N PHE A 7 -10.89 15.74 -44.35
CA PHE A 7 -9.89 15.06 -43.52
C PHE A 7 -10.57 14.76 -42.17
N LEU A 8 -11.20 13.60 -42.07
CA LEU A 8 -11.80 13.11 -40.84
C LEU A 8 -10.75 12.28 -40.06
N PHE A 9 -10.42 12.77 -38.86
CA PHE A 9 -10.14 12.01 -37.64
C PHE A 9 -9.09 10.87 -37.66
N LEU A 10 -7.96 11.10 -36.99
CA LEU A 10 -7.45 10.27 -35.88
C LEU A 10 -6.12 10.85 -35.39
N LEU A 11 -6.19 11.90 -34.57
CA LEU A 11 -5.06 12.38 -33.79
C LEU A 11 -4.90 11.47 -32.58
N PHE A 12 -3.77 10.77 -32.55
CA PHE A 12 -3.26 9.97 -31.45
C PHE A 12 -3.33 10.73 -30.11
N ILE A 13 -4.33 10.40 -29.28
CA ILE A 13 -4.32 10.73 -27.85
C ILE A 13 -4.08 9.40 -27.11
N SER A 14 -2.83 8.96 -27.06
CA SER A 14 -2.48 7.73 -26.32
C SER A 14 -1.21 7.87 -25.48
N VAL A 15 -0.87 9.09 -25.05
CA VAL A 15 0.24 9.31 -24.12
C VAL A 15 -0.22 10.21 -22.97
N GLY A 16 -0.95 9.63 -22.02
CA GLY A 16 -1.42 10.36 -20.83
C GLY A 16 -2.03 9.49 -19.74
N TYR A 17 -2.32 8.21 -20.02
CA TYR A 17 -2.98 7.33 -19.06
C TYR A 17 -2.14 7.02 -17.81
N SER A 18 -0.80 6.93 -17.92
CA SER A 18 0.05 6.53 -16.79
C SER A 18 0.09 7.58 -15.67
N TYR A 19 0.17 8.87 -15.99
CA TYR A 19 0.24 9.94 -14.96
C TYR A 19 -1.10 10.17 -14.25
N ALA A 20 -2.23 10.07 -14.97
CA ALA A 20 -3.56 10.22 -14.37
C ALA A 20 -3.90 9.07 -13.40
N GLN A 21 -3.43 7.85 -13.71
CA GLN A 21 -3.69 6.66 -12.89
C GLN A 21 -3.00 6.69 -11.52
N GLN A 22 -1.81 7.29 -11.43
CA GLN A 22 -1.07 7.38 -10.17
C GLN A 22 -1.63 8.45 -9.22
N ASN A 23 -2.20 9.53 -9.78
CA ASN A 23 -2.86 10.57 -8.98
C ASN A 23 -4.11 10.06 -8.24
N ASP A 24 -4.84 9.10 -8.83
CA ASP A 24 -6.02 8.45 -8.23
C ASP A 24 -5.66 7.54 -7.03
N LEU A 25 -4.45 6.97 -7.01
CA LEU A 25 -3.96 6.16 -5.88
C LEU A 25 -3.49 7.02 -4.69
N ASN A 26 -2.93 8.20 -4.96
CA ASN A 26 -2.29 9.02 -3.94
C ASN A 26 -3.25 9.44 -2.82
N TYR A 27 -4.46 9.86 -3.17
CA TYR A 27 -5.48 10.29 -2.20
C TYR A 27 -5.90 9.17 -1.23
N PRO A 28 -6.38 7.99 -1.70
CA PRO A 28 -6.73 6.89 -0.81
C PRO A 28 -5.53 6.38 0.00
N LEU A 29 -4.33 6.31 -0.58
CA LEU A 29 -3.13 5.87 0.14
C LEU A 29 -2.75 6.84 1.25
N THR A 30 -2.84 8.15 0.99
CA THR A 30 -2.56 9.18 2.00
C THR A 30 -3.54 9.09 3.16
N ASN A 31 -4.83 8.88 2.89
CA ASN A 31 -5.83 8.75 3.94
C ASN A 31 -5.65 7.46 4.76
N MET A 32 -5.38 6.34 4.12
CA MET A 32 -5.04 5.07 4.79
C MET A 32 -3.81 5.26 5.68
N THR A 33 -2.75 5.87 5.15
CA THR A 33 -1.50 6.12 5.88
C THR A 33 -1.72 7.01 7.11
N ASN A 34 -2.44 8.11 6.94
CA ASN A 34 -2.77 9.02 8.04
C ASN A 34 -3.64 8.35 9.10
N ALA A 35 -4.57 7.49 8.67
CA ALA A 35 -5.41 6.71 9.58
C ALA A 35 -4.57 5.71 10.39
N SER A 36 -3.61 5.03 9.76
CA SER A 36 -2.65 4.15 10.45
C SER A 36 -1.84 4.91 11.51
N ILE A 37 -1.29 6.07 11.13
CA ILE A 37 -0.49 6.90 12.04
C ILE A 37 -1.31 7.36 13.25
N LYS A 38 -2.57 7.75 13.04
CA LYS A 38 -3.46 8.29 14.08
C LYS A 38 -4.22 7.22 14.87
N GLY A 39 -4.17 5.95 14.47
CA GLY A 39 -5.03 4.90 15.01
C GLY A 39 -6.52 5.09 14.68
N ASP A 40 -6.85 5.81 13.61
CA ASP A 40 -8.23 6.05 13.17
C ASP A 40 -8.80 4.79 12.51
N SER A 41 -9.33 3.91 13.36
CA SER A 41 -9.82 2.59 12.96
C SER A 41 -11.04 2.67 12.03
N GLU A 42 -11.84 3.74 12.10
CA GLU A 42 -12.99 3.91 11.22
C GLU A 42 -12.55 4.25 9.79
N THR A 43 -11.59 5.17 9.66
CA THR A 43 -11.00 5.49 8.37
C THR A 43 -10.20 4.31 7.81
N LEU A 44 -9.50 3.53 8.65
CA LEU A 44 -8.80 2.32 8.20
C LEU A 44 -9.74 1.31 7.54
N ILE A 45 -10.92 1.06 8.10
CA ILE A 45 -11.90 0.15 7.50
C ILE A 45 -12.31 0.62 6.10
N LYS A 46 -12.53 1.92 5.93
CA LYS A 46 -12.95 2.50 4.64
C LYS A 46 -11.95 2.21 3.51
N TYR A 47 -10.66 2.20 3.83
CA TYR A 47 -9.60 1.99 2.84
C TYR A 47 -9.04 0.56 2.84
N THR A 48 -9.40 -0.28 3.79
CA THR A 48 -9.04 -1.70 3.79
C THR A 48 -9.83 -2.45 2.72
N SER A 49 -9.20 -3.43 2.06
CA SER A 49 -9.85 -4.27 1.06
C SER A 49 -11.13 -4.89 1.63
N PRO A 50 -12.28 -4.78 0.92
CA PRO A 50 -13.52 -5.39 1.36
C PRO A 50 -13.40 -6.92 1.48
N ARG A 51 -12.49 -7.55 0.73
CA ARG A 51 -12.19 -8.98 0.86
C ARG A 51 -11.63 -9.32 2.23
N LEU A 52 -10.67 -8.53 2.73
CA LEU A 52 -10.09 -8.70 4.06
C LEU A 52 -11.12 -8.41 5.16
N ILE A 53 -11.88 -7.33 5.02
CA ILE A 53 -12.95 -6.97 5.96
C ILE A 53 -13.97 -8.12 6.10
N LYS A 54 -14.33 -8.76 4.98
CA LYS A 54 -15.23 -9.93 5.00
C LYS A 54 -14.63 -11.09 5.79
N VAL A 55 -13.36 -11.41 5.57
CA VAL A 55 -12.66 -12.50 6.30
C VAL A 55 -12.49 -12.18 7.79
N MET A 56 -12.34 -10.89 8.15
CA MET A 56 -12.35 -10.44 9.55
C MET A 56 -13.74 -10.56 10.23
N GLY A 57 -14.79 -10.92 9.49
CA GLY A 57 -16.16 -11.01 10.02
C GLY A 57 -16.96 -9.71 9.90
N GLY A 58 -16.59 -8.82 8.97
CA GLY A 58 -17.27 -7.57 8.67
C GLY A 58 -16.75 -6.37 9.47
N ASN A 59 -17.34 -5.19 9.20
CA ASN A 59 -16.87 -3.91 9.73
C ASN A 59 -16.78 -3.86 11.26
N SER A 60 -17.74 -4.45 11.98
CA SER A 60 -17.76 -4.39 13.44
C SER A 60 -16.57 -5.13 14.06
N ASN A 61 -16.28 -6.34 13.55
CA ASN A 61 -15.13 -7.12 14.01
C ASN A 61 -13.81 -6.48 13.59
N ALA A 62 -13.71 -5.98 12.35
CA ALA A 62 -12.54 -5.26 11.88
C ALA A 62 -12.25 -4.02 12.76
N LEU A 63 -13.28 -3.24 13.10
CA LEU A 63 -13.15 -2.07 13.99
C LEU A 63 -12.60 -2.45 15.35
N LYS A 64 -13.14 -3.52 15.93
CA LYS A 64 -12.69 -4.04 17.22
C LYS A 64 -11.21 -4.45 17.15
N LEU A 65 -10.84 -5.25 16.15
CA LEU A 65 -9.46 -5.72 15.97
C LEU A 65 -8.47 -4.57 15.77
N PHE A 66 -8.80 -3.58 14.92
CA PHE A 66 -7.92 -2.43 14.71
C PHE A 66 -7.73 -1.60 15.98
N LYS A 67 -8.79 -1.39 16.77
CA LYS A 67 -8.71 -0.71 18.07
C LYS A 67 -7.85 -1.50 19.07
N GLU A 68 -8.00 -2.82 19.11
CA GLU A 68 -7.20 -3.70 19.98
C GLU A 68 -5.72 -3.67 19.61
N VAL A 69 -5.38 -3.79 18.33
CA VAL A 69 -3.98 -3.70 17.84
C VAL A 69 -3.37 -2.35 18.22
N TYR A 70 -4.06 -1.25 17.93
CA TYR A 70 -3.55 0.08 18.24
C TYR A 70 -3.39 0.31 19.75
N SER A 71 -4.36 -0.14 20.55
CA SER A 71 -4.29 -0.06 22.00
C SER A 71 -3.12 -0.88 22.56
N SER A 72 -2.88 -2.08 22.00
CA SER A 72 -1.74 -2.91 22.39
C SER A 72 -0.41 -2.23 22.10
N MET A 73 -0.26 -1.58 20.93
CA MET A 73 0.95 -0.82 20.61
C MET A 73 1.20 0.27 21.66
N LEU A 74 0.18 1.08 21.96
CA LEU A 74 0.30 2.16 22.96
C LEU A 74 0.63 1.63 24.37
N GLN A 75 0.06 0.49 24.78
CA GLN A 75 0.38 -0.13 26.07
C GLN A 75 1.85 -0.57 26.16
N THR A 76 2.41 -1.04 25.04
CA THR A 76 3.85 -1.33 24.93
C THR A 76 4.72 -0.07 24.82
N GLY A 77 4.11 1.11 24.70
CA GLY A 77 4.77 2.40 24.47
C GLY A 77 5.34 2.57 23.08
N VAL A 78 4.77 1.86 22.11
CA VAL A 78 5.07 2.00 20.70
C VAL A 78 3.94 2.76 20.03
N SER A 79 4.27 3.72 19.18
CA SER A 79 3.30 4.39 18.31
C SER A 79 3.90 4.63 16.93
N ILE A 80 3.05 4.69 15.90
CA ILE A 80 3.52 4.99 14.55
C ILE A 80 3.81 6.48 14.47
N ASP A 81 5.03 6.83 14.09
CA ASP A 81 5.48 8.20 13.89
C ASP A 81 5.22 8.63 12.45
N SER A 82 5.70 7.84 11.50
CA SER A 82 5.52 8.08 10.08
C SER A 82 5.62 6.79 9.28
N ILE A 83 5.10 6.83 8.06
CA ILE A 83 5.17 5.73 7.10
C ILE A 83 5.64 6.29 5.77
N VAL A 84 6.70 5.72 5.22
CA VAL A 84 7.19 6.03 3.87
C VAL A 84 6.65 4.96 2.93
N ASN A 85 5.83 5.38 1.96
CA ASN A 85 5.27 4.50 0.95
C ASN A 85 6.06 4.60 -0.36
N TYR A 86 6.57 3.47 -0.85
CA TYR A 86 7.23 3.42 -2.15
C TYR A 86 6.22 3.18 -3.28
N THR A 87 5.81 4.23 -3.98
CA THR A 87 4.72 4.19 -4.97
C THR A 87 5.20 4.17 -6.43
N LYS A 88 6.50 4.18 -6.69
CA LYS A 88 7.06 4.22 -8.06
C LYS A 88 7.00 2.87 -8.80
N GLY A 89 6.41 1.83 -8.19
CA GLY A 89 6.24 0.53 -8.84
C GLY A 89 5.19 0.56 -9.96
N PRO A 90 5.22 -0.40 -10.89
CA PRO A 90 4.26 -0.50 -11.96
C PRO A 90 2.88 -0.97 -11.48
N ILE A 91 1.82 -0.44 -12.10
CA ILE A 91 0.45 -0.95 -11.91
C ILE A 91 0.20 -2.10 -12.88
N TYR A 92 -0.11 -3.27 -12.34
CA TYR A 92 -0.42 -4.47 -13.09
C TYR A 92 -1.94 -4.67 -13.25
N ASN A 93 -2.34 -5.50 -14.20
CA ASN A 93 -3.75 -5.81 -14.46
C ASN A 93 -3.97 -7.33 -14.59
N ILE A 94 -5.07 -7.83 -14.02
CA ILE A 94 -5.60 -9.19 -14.23
C ILE A 94 -7.08 -9.05 -14.58
N GLY A 95 -7.40 -9.17 -15.86
CA GLY A 95 -8.74 -8.81 -16.35
C GLY A 95 -9.05 -7.35 -16.03
N GLN A 96 -10.05 -7.11 -15.17
CA GLN A 96 -10.45 -5.77 -14.73
C GLN A 96 -9.78 -5.31 -13.42
N LEU A 97 -9.19 -6.24 -12.66
CA LEU A 97 -8.49 -5.92 -11.43
C LEU A 97 -7.18 -5.23 -11.76
N ARG A 98 -6.94 -4.08 -11.13
CA ARG A 98 -5.65 -3.39 -11.17
C ARG A 98 -5.00 -3.48 -9.81
N TYR A 99 -3.69 -3.69 -9.76
CA TYR A 99 -2.98 -3.79 -8.49
C TYR A 99 -1.56 -3.23 -8.53
N LEU A 100 -1.05 -2.88 -7.36
CA LEU A 100 0.33 -2.44 -7.14
C LEU A 100 0.81 -2.94 -5.78
N GLN A 101 2.03 -3.47 -5.72
CA GLN A 101 2.73 -3.74 -4.47
C GLN A 101 3.45 -2.47 -4.02
N ILE A 102 3.19 -2.02 -2.79
CA ILE A 102 3.74 -0.81 -2.19
C ILE A 102 4.59 -1.23 -0.99
N PRO A 103 5.92 -1.33 -1.16
CA PRO A 103 6.84 -1.44 -0.03
C PRO A 103 6.68 -0.25 0.91
N GLN A 104 6.71 -0.50 2.20
CA GLN A 104 6.58 0.51 3.24
C GLN A 104 7.75 0.47 4.22
N ILE A 105 8.19 1.63 4.67
CA ILE A 105 9.05 1.78 5.84
C ILE A 105 8.20 2.42 6.93
N ILE A 106 8.06 1.74 8.06
CA ILE A 106 7.23 2.17 9.19
C ILE A 106 8.18 2.62 10.29
N ILE A 107 8.16 3.91 10.59
CA ILE A 107 8.97 4.51 11.65
C ILE A 107 8.08 4.67 12.87
N MET A 108 8.54 4.16 14.01
CA MET A 108 7.76 4.11 15.24
C MET A 108 8.52 4.76 16.39
N ASN A 109 7.77 5.49 17.21
CA ASN A 109 8.22 5.96 18.51
C ASN A 109 8.31 4.78 19.49
N THR A 110 9.23 4.89 20.44
CA THR A 110 9.41 3.97 21.56
C THR A 110 9.57 4.76 22.86
N LYS A 111 9.56 4.09 24.01
CA LYS A 111 9.82 4.68 25.33
C LYS A 111 11.27 5.12 25.53
N GLU A 112 12.20 4.57 24.73
CA GLU A 112 13.61 4.91 24.80
C GLU A 112 13.88 6.25 24.09
N GLU A 113 14.36 7.22 24.86
CA GLU A 113 14.65 8.56 24.34
C GLU A 113 15.76 8.52 23.28
N GLY A 114 15.58 9.29 22.21
CA GLY A 114 16.56 9.36 21.12
C GLY A 114 16.57 8.14 20.19
N LYS A 115 15.69 7.14 20.39
CA LYS A 115 15.58 5.96 19.53
C LYS A 115 14.25 5.90 18.77
N LYS A 116 14.29 5.28 17.58
CA LYS A 116 13.11 4.82 16.83
C LYS A 116 13.18 3.32 16.60
N LEU A 117 12.00 2.71 16.43
CA LEU A 117 11.89 1.40 15.79
C LEU A 117 11.59 1.59 14.30
N ILE A 118 12.29 0.87 13.45
CA ILE A 118 12.05 0.83 12.01
C ILE A 118 11.59 -0.57 11.63
N GLY A 119 10.39 -0.64 11.07
CA GLY A 119 9.81 -1.85 10.50
C GLY A 119 9.61 -1.71 9.00
N HIS A 120 9.43 -2.84 8.33
CA HIS A 120 9.10 -2.91 6.91
C HIS A 120 7.71 -3.51 6.72
N GLY A 121 6.92 -2.93 5.83
CA GLY A 121 5.60 -3.41 5.46
C GLY A 121 5.50 -3.64 3.96
N LEU A 122 4.48 -4.38 3.54
CA LEU A 122 4.16 -4.56 2.13
C LEU A 122 2.64 -4.50 1.95
N LEU A 123 2.21 -3.40 1.34
CA LEU A 123 0.80 -3.11 1.11
C LEU A 123 0.44 -3.43 -0.33
N LEU A 124 -0.60 -4.22 -0.55
CA LEU A 124 -1.17 -4.43 -1.88
C LEU A 124 -2.30 -3.43 -2.09
N ALA A 125 -2.13 -2.51 -3.03
CA ALA A 125 -3.20 -1.66 -3.51
C ALA A 125 -4.03 -2.41 -4.56
N LEU A 126 -5.35 -2.38 -4.42
CA LEU A 126 -6.30 -3.10 -5.26
C LEU A 126 -7.38 -2.14 -5.77
N ASN A 127 -7.64 -2.20 -7.08
CA ASN A 127 -8.77 -1.56 -7.75
C ASN A 127 -9.57 -2.64 -8.49
N GLU A 128 -10.61 -3.14 -7.83
CA GLU A 128 -11.37 -4.35 -8.23
C GLU A 128 -12.02 -4.25 -9.61
N THR A 129 -12.47 -3.06 -10.01
CA THR A 129 -13.25 -2.85 -11.25
C THR A 129 -12.51 -2.02 -12.29
N GLY A 130 -11.27 -1.63 -12.00
CA GLY A 130 -10.48 -0.69 -12.80
C GLY A 130 -11.00 0.75 -12.82
N LYS A 131 -12.18 1.01 -12.23
CA LYS A 131 -12.86 2.31 -12.15
C LYS A 131 -13.34 2.67 -10.73
N GLY A 132 -13.14 1.77 -9.77
CA GLY A 132 -13.54 1.94 -8.37
C GLY A 132 -12.44 2.63 -7.55
N PRO A 133 -12.67 2.88 -6.25
CA PRO A 133 -11.63 3.40 -5.37
C PRO A 133 -10.53 2.36 -5.17
N TRP A 134 -9.30 2.84 -4.94
CA TRP A 134 -8.23 1.98 -4.44
C TRP A 134 -8.49 1.61 -2.98
N THR A 135 -8.31 0.32 -2.69
CA THR A 135 -8.33 -0.24 -1.33
C THR A 135 -7.05 -1.01 -1.09
N PHE A 136 -6.75 -1.30 0.17
CA PHE A 136 -5.45 -1.80 0.57
C PHE A 136 -5.55 -3.09 1.37
N LEU A 137 -4.66 -4.02 1.06
CA LEU A 137 -4.50 -5.28 1.77
C LEU A 137 -3.07 -5.35 2.30
N ASP A 138 -2.88 -5.31 3.61
CA ASP A 138 -1.61 -5.73 4.21
C ASP A 138 -1.58 -7.25 4.20
N TYR A 139 -0.83 -7.80 3.25
CA TYR A 139 -0.70 -9.24 3.07
C TYR A 139 0.62 -9.77 3.63
N GLY A 140 1.48 -8.91 4.18
CA GLY A 140 2.82 -9.29 4.63
C GLY A 140 2.84 -10.28 5.78
N ASN A 141 1.70 -10.47 6.47
CA ASN A 141 1.52 -11.46 7.54
C ASN A 141 0.55 -12.60 7.15
N LEU A 142 0.12 -12.66 5.89
CA LEU A 142 -0.75 -13.72 5.38
C LEU A 142 0.11 -14.85 4.81
N ASN A 143 -0.26 -16.08 5.10
CA ASN A 143 0.33 -17.23 4.42
C ASN A 143 -0.27 -17.39 3.00
N GLN A 144 0.38 -18.19 2.16
CA GLN A 144 -0.07 -18.40 0.77
C GLN A 144 -1.51 -18.90 0.67
N GLN A 145 -1.96 -19.75 1.59
CA GLN A 145 -3.35 -20.24 1.59
C GLN A 145 -4.35 -19.10 1.84
N GLN A 146 -4.04 -18.18 2.76
CA GLN A 146 -4.87 -17.01 3.03
C GLN A 146 -4.87 -16.03 1.85
N VAL A 147 -3.72 -15.84 1.21
CA VAL A 147 -3.61 -15.07 -0.04
C VAL A 147 -4.48 -15.70 -1.13
N ASP A 148 -4.39 -17.01 -1.36
CA ASP A 148 -5.19 -17.73 -2.37
C ASP A 148 -6.71 -17.61 -2.11
N ILE A 149 -7.13 -17.57 -0.84
CA ILE A 149 -8.55 -17.38 -0.47
C ILE A 149 -9.00 -15.94 -0.77
N LEU A 150 -8.15 -14.95 -0.47
CA LEU A 150 -8.48 -13.54 -0.67
C LEU A 150 -8.36 -13.11 -2.13
N LEU A 151 -7.40 -13.67 -2.87
CA LEU A 151 -6.99 -13.28 -4.22
C LEU A 151 -6.83 -14.54 -5.10
N PRO A 152 -7.90 -15.33 -5.33
CA PRO A 152 -7.82 -16.55 -6.13
C PRO A 152 -7.30 -16.30 -7.54
N GLU A 153 -7.52 -15.11 -8.10
CA GLU A 153 -7.03 -14.69 -9.41
C GLU A 153 -5.51 -14.49 -9.48
N PHE A 154 -4.81 -14.44 -8.34
CA PHE A 154 -3.34 -14.36 -8.30
C PHE A 154 -2.68 -15.74 -8.39
N LYS A 155 -3.44 -16.80 -8.10
CA LYS A 155 -2.91 -18.16 -8.00
C LYS A 155 -2.27 -18.62 -9.31
N GLY A 156 -0.95 -18.83 -9.28
CA GLY A 156 -0.17 -19.27 -10.43
C GLY A 156 0.03 -18.20 -11.52
N VAL A 157 -0.38 -16.95 -11.27
CA VAL A 157 -0.29 -15.83 -12.22
C VAL A 157 0.60 -14.71 -11.66
N VAL A 158 0.52 -14.46 -10.36
CA VAL A 158 1.28 -13.41 -9.67
C VAL A 158 2.19 -14.05 -8.64
N ASP A 159 3.47 -13.71 -8.72
CA ASP A 159 4.41 -13.95 -7.64
C ASP A 159 4.40 -12.71 -6.73
N LEU A 160 3.70 -12.82 -5.59
CA LEU A 160 3.74 -11.78 -4.59
C LEU A 160 5.07 -11.86 -3.86
N VAL A 161 5.73 -10.72 -3.72
CA VAL A 161 6.99 -10.69 -2.96
C VAL A 161 6.63 -11.00 -1.51
N ASN A 162 7.13 -12.13 -1.00
CA ASN A 162 6.96 -12.44 0.41
C ASN A 162 7.73 -11.41 1.24
N ARG A 163 7.08 -10.90 2.29
CA ARG A 163 7.76 -10.07 3.28
C ARG A 163 8.88 -10.93 3.89
N PRO A 164 10.16 -10.53 3.79
CA PRO A 164 11.19 -11.21 4.56
C PRO A 164 10.83 -11.05 6.04
N GLU A 165 10.88 -12.12 6.82
CA GLU A 165 10.59 -12.09 8.26
C GLU A 165 11.65 -11.25 8.99
N THR A 166 11.49 -9.93 8.96
CA THR A 166 12.40 -8.99 9.60
C THR A 166 11.70 -8.41 10.82
N LYS A 167 12.35 -8.60 11.98
CA LYS A 167 11.95 -7.91 13.20
C LYS A 167 12.25 -6.43 13.04
N PRO A 168 11.42 -5.53 13.59
CA PRO A 168 11.76 -4.12 13.65
C PRO A 168 13.13 -3.93 14.31
N ILE A 169 13.94 -3.05 13.75
CA ILE A 169 15.26 -2.70 14.29
C ILE A 169 15.15 -1.41 15.11
N LEU A 170 15.86 -1.37 16.23
CA LEU A 170 16.00 -0.17 17.04
C LEU A 170 17.20 0.63 16.52
N VAL A 171 17.01 1.92 16.24
CA VAL A 171 18.04 2.81 15.69
C VAL A 171 18.05 4.14 16.41
N ASP A 172 19.17 4.87 16.33
CA ASP A 172 19.23 6.26 16.77
C ASP A 172 18.42 7.16 15.84
N ASN A 173 17.74 8.16 16.42
CA ASN A 173 16.91 9.11 15.66
C ASN A 173 17.71 9.81 14.55
N THR A 174 18.99 10.05 14.76
CA THR A 174 19.89 10.71 13.80
C THR A 174 20.21 9.84 12.59
N GLU A 175 19.97 8.53 12.65
CA GLU A 175 20.28 7.57 11.58
C GLU A 175 19.06 7.25 10.71
N VAL A 176 17.86 7.59 11.16
CA VAL A 176 16.58 7.25 10.50
C VAL A 176 16.56 7.71 9.05
N ASP A 177 16.86 8.99 8.79
CA ASP A 177 16.82 9.54 7.43
C ASP A 177 17.83 8.88 6.49
N ASN A 178 19.03 8.58 7.00
CA ASN A 178 20.07 7.92 6.21
C ASN A 178 19.63 6.51 5.81
N LEU A 179 19.10 5.74 6.76
CA LEU A 179 18.63 4.39 6.52
C LEU A 179 17.41 4.36 5.56
N VAL A 180 16.44 5.26 5.77
CA VAL A 180 15.29 5.42 4.87
C VAL A 180 15.77 5.69 3.44
N ASN A 181 16.71 6.62 3.27
CA ASN A 181 17.25 6.96 1.96
C ASN A 181 18.01 5.80 1.31
N GLU A 182 18.74 5.00 2.09
CA GLU A 182 19.43 3.81 1.58
C GLU A 182 18.46 2.73 1.10
N VAL A 183 17.39 2.48 1.86
CA VAL A 183 16.32 1.55 1.47
C VAL A 183 15.63 2.05 0.21
N LEU A 184 15.27 3.34 0.12
CA LEU A 184 14.64 3.91 -1.07
C LEU A 184 15.53 3.81 -2.32
N LYS A 185 16.85 4.07 -2.19
CA LYS A 185 17.81 3.89 -3.28
C LYS A 185 17.89 2.43 -3.74
N THR A 186 17.82 1.49 -2.80
CA THR A 186 17.84 0.06 -3.10
C THR A 186 16.56 -0.35 -3.83
N LEU A 187 15.40 0.11 -3.37
CA LEU A 187 14.12 -0.12 -4.03
C LEU A 187 14.09 0.49 -5.45
N ASP A 188 14.63 1.70 -5.62
CA ASP A 188 14.76 2.34 -6.95
C ASP A 188 15.60 1.46 -7.89
N LYS A 189 16.73 0.92 -7.44
CA LYS A 189 17.56 0.01 -8.26
C LYS A 189 16.88 -1.31 -8.59
N MET A 190 16.10 -1.87 -7.67
CA MET A 190 15.46 -3.18 -7.84
C MET A 190 14.21 -3.11 -8.72
N LEU A 191 13.42 -2.05 -8.59
CA LEU A 191 12.10 -1.94 -9.22
C LEU A 191 12.09 -1.03 -10.45
N ASN A 192 13.13 -0.21 -10.64
CA ASN A 192 13.33 0.64 -11.81
C ASN A 192 14.77 0.49 -12.36
N PRO A 193 15.15 -0.69 -12.89
CA PRO A 193 16.49 -0.95 -13.42
C PRO A 193 16.83 -0.16 -14.69
#